data_AF-Q2F5K1-F1
#
_entry.id   AF-Q2F5K1-F1
#
_cell.length_a   1.000
_cell.length_b   1.000
_cell.length_c   1.000
_cell.angle_alpha   90.00
_cell.angle_beta   90.00
_cell.angle_gamma   90.00
#
_symmetry.space_group_name_H-M   'P 1'
#
loop_
_entity.id
_entity.type
_entity.pdbx_description
1 polymer ?
#
loop_
_entity_poly.entity_id
_entity_poly.type
_entity_poly.pdbx_seq_one_letter_code
_entity_poly.pdbx_strand_id
1 'polypeptide(L)'
;MSGKNNKAFTKEEELLLQDFSRNVSTKSSALFYGNAFIVSAIPIWLFWRVHSLEISTAIIWFILVTAASTWLLALAYRNTKFQLKHRVAVRREDAVAREMSRKLADDKKMSRKEKDERILWKKNEVADYEATTYSIFYNNALFLTIVILSSFYILRTFTPTVNYIVSLTAASGLLALLSTGTK
;
A
#
# COMPACT_ATOMS: atom_id res chain seq x y z
N MET A 1 40.50 20.36 0.38
CA MET A 1 39.42 20.40 -0.61
C MET A 1 39.16 18.98 -1.11
N SER A 2 38.12 18.29 -0.60
CA SER A 2 37.79 16.92 -1.02
C SER A 2 36.67 16.99 -2.06
N GLY A 3 37.01 16.71 -3.32
CA GLY A 3 36.04 16.68 -4.41
C GLY A 3 35.03 15.54 -4.22
N LYS A 4 33.78 15.89 -3.91
CA LYS A 4 32.64 14.98 -4.04
C LYS A 4 32.41 14.71 -5.53
N ASN A 5 32.93 13.58 -6.01
CA ASN A 5 32.48 13.00 -7.27
C ASN A 5 31.04 12.50 -7.06
N ASN A 6 30.07 13.34 -7.41
CA ASN A 6 28.69 12.92 -7.65
C ASN A 6 28.68 12.07 -8.93
N LYS A 7 29.07 10.80 -8.83
CA LYS A 7 28.85 9.84 -9.92
C LYS A 7 27.33 9.66 -10.01
N ALA A 8 26.74 10.21 -11.07
CA ALA A 8 25.36 9.88 -11.44
C ALA A 8 25.29 8.37 -11.65
N PHE A 9 24.42 7.70 -10.89
CA PHE A 9 24.23 6.26 -10.99
C PHE A 9 23.78 5.90 -12.40
N THR A 10 24.23 4.74 -12.89
CA THR A 10 23.71 4.22 -14.16
C THR A 10 22.22 3.86 -13.98
N LYS A 11 21.43 3.89 -15.05
CA LYS A 11 19.99 3.56 -14.96
C LYS A 11 19.73 2.17 -14.35
N GLU A 12 20.65 1.24 -14.54
CA GLU A 12 20.59 -0.10 -13.92
C GLU A 12 20.83 -0.04 -12.41
N GLU A 13 21.81 0.74 -11.95
CA GLU A 13 22.06 0.96 -10.52
C GLU A 13 20.90 1.72 -9.85
N GLU A 14 20.29 2.70 -10.53
CA GLU A 14 19.10 3.38 -10.04
C GLU A 14 17.89 2.46 -9.93
N LEU A 15 17.70 1.55 -10.89
CA LEU A 15 16.63 0.54 -10.85
C LEU A 15 16.85 -0.45 -9.70
N LEU A 16 18.08 -0.90 -9.50
CA LEU A 16 18.44 -1.76 -8.36
C LEU A 16 18.23 -1.01 -7.03
N LEU A 17 18.69 0.24 -6.94
CA LEU A 17 18.49 1.08 -5.75
C LEU A 17 17.00 1.33 -5.50
N GLN A 18 16.20 1.50 -6.54
CA GLN A 18 14.75 1.66 -6.41
C GLN A 18 14.10 0.38 -5.90
N ASP A 19 14.55 -0.79 -6.34
CA ASP A 19 14.08 -2.10 -5.85
C ASP A 19 14.49 -2.37 -4.39
N PHE A 20 15.64 -1.87 -3.96
CA PHE A 20 16.07 -1.97 -2.56
C PHE A 20 15.50 -0.87 -1.66
N SER A 21 15.08 0.26 -2.23
CA SER A 21 14.49 1.35 -1.46
C SER A 21 13.05 1.02 -1.09
N ARG A 22 12.72 1.16 0.20
CA ARG A 22 11.31 1.17 0.66
C ARG A 22 10.54 2.43 0.22
N ASN A 23 11.21 3.33 -0.50
CA ASN A 23 10.63 4.60 -0.92
C ASN A 23 9.69 4.36 -2.10
N VAL A 24 8.41 4.55 -1.85
CA VAL A 24 7.38 4.45 -2.87
C VAL A 24 7.37 5.73 -3.71
N SER A 25 7.15 5.61 -5.01
CA SER A 25 6.97 6.77 -5.91
C SER A 25 5.91 7.72 -5.37
N THR A 26 6.08 9.03 -5.56
CA THR A 26 5.16 10.09 -5.11
C THR A 26 3.71 9.83 -5.55
N LYS A 27 3.53 9.27 -6.76
CA LYS A 27 2.21 8.85 -7.27
C LYS A 27 1.59 7.73 -6.44
N SER A 28 2.38 6.69 -6.12
CA SER A 28 1.96 5.57 -5.27
C SER A 28 1.68 6.02 -3.85
N SER A 29 2.46 6.97 -3.32
CA SER A 29 2.23 7.54 -2.00
C SER A 29 0.92 8.32 -1.93
N ALA A 30 0.63 9.16 -2.93
CA ALA A 30 -0.64 9.89 -2.99
C ALA A 30 -1.85 8.92 -3.04
N LEU A 31 -1.75 7.86 -3.85
CA LEU A 31 -2.77 6.81 -3.91
C LEU A 31 -2.95 6.10 -2.56
N PHE A 32 -1.86 5.88 -1.82
CA PHE A 32 -1.91 5.26 -0.50
C PHE A 32 -2.59 6.13 0.54
N TYR A 33 -2.19 7.40 0.68
CA TYR A 33 -2.83 8.29 1.64
C TYR A 33 -4.30 8.57 1.30
N GLY A 34 -4.63 8.72 0.02
CA GLY A 34 -6.02 8.89 -0.43
C GLY A 34 -6.91 7.69 -0.08
N ASN A 35 -6.45 6.48 -0.40
CA ASN A 35 -7.20 5.27 -0.05
C ASN A 35 -7.26 5.02 1.46
N ALA A 36 -6.15 5.25 2.18
CA ALA A 36 -6.10 5.09 3.63
C ALA A 36 -7.09 6.02 4.33
N PHE A 37 -7.20 7.27 3.86
CA PHE A 37 -8.16 8.23 4.40
C PHE A 37 -9.60 7.76 4.19
N ILE A 38 -9.98 7.38 2.97
CA ILE A 38 -11.33 6.89 2.66
C ILE A 38 -11.67 5.69 3.56
N VAL A 39 -10.77 4.71 3.64
CA VAL A 39 -11.01 3.47 4.39
C VAL A 39 -11.08 3.71 5.89
N SER A 40 -10.24 4.59 6.43
CA SER A 40 -10.28 4.95 7.86
C SER A 40 -11.50 5.80 8.24
N ALA A 41 -12.15 6.47 7.28
CA ALA A 41 -13.37 7.22 7.50
C ALA A 41 -14.64 6.34 7.47
N ILE A 42 -14.63 5.19 6.79
CA ILE A 42 -15.78 4.26 6.72
C ILE A 42 -16.33 3.89 8.12
N PRO A 43 -15.49 3.55 9.11
CA PRO A 43 -15.98 3.25 10.45
C PRO A 43 -16.73 4.41 11.13
N ILE A 44 -16.47 5.67 10.79
CA ILE A 44 -17.22 6.81 11.36
C ILE A 44 -18.73 6.62 11.13
N TRP A 45 -19.10 6.22 9.91
CA TRP A 45 -20.49 5.92 9.57
C TRP A 45 -21.05 4.76 10.40
N LEU A 46 -20.25 3.70 10.58
CA LEU A 46 -20.62 2.53 11.37
C LEU A 46 -20.92 2.91 12.83
N PHE A 47 -20.05 3.70 13.45
CA PHE A 47 -20.21 4.10 14.85
C PHE A 47 -21.31 5.14 15.05
N TRP A 48 -21.51 6.03 14.09
CA TRP A 48 -22.63 6.98 14.11
C TRP A 48 -23.98 6.27 13.98
N ARG A 49 -24.12 5.35 13.01
CA ARG A 49 -25.41 4.73 12.69
C ARG A 49 -25.75 3.51 13.53
N VAL A 50 -24.78 2.67 13.85
CA VAL A 50 -25.02 1.39 14.53
C VAL A 50 -24.83 1.51 16.03
N HIS A 51 -23.76 2.17 16.48
CA HIS A 51 -23.46 2.36 17.90
C HIS A 51 -24.08 3.64 18.48
N SER A 52 -24.90 4.35 17.68
CA SER A 52 -25.61 5.58 18.06
C SER A 52 -24.71 6.63 18.73
N LEU A 53 -23.47 6.75 18.27
CA LEU A 53 -22.51 7.69 18.81
C LEU A 53 -22.77 9.10 18.26
N GLU A 54 -22.94 10.07 19.15
CA GLU A 54 -23.22 11.46 18.79
C GLU A 54 -22.00 12.14 18.15
N ILE A 55 -22.17 12.65 16.93
CA ILE A 55 -21.08 13.29 16.17
C ILE A 55 -20.55 14.53 16.89
N SER A 56 -21.43 15.35 17.47
CA SER A 56 -21.07 16.64 18.09
C SER A 56 -20.06 16.48 19.22
N THR A 57 -20.23 15.45 20.05
CA THR A 57 -19.38 15.19 21.22
C THR A 57 -18.11 14.43 20.85
N ALA A 58 -18.16 13.59 19.81
CA ALA A 58 -17.04 12.74 19.41
C ALA A 58 -16.22 13.27 18.22
N ILE A 59 -16.53 14.45 17.66
CA ILE A 59 -15.87 14.96 16.46
C ILE A 59 -14.35 15.07 16.60
N ILE A 60 -13.86 15.44 17.79
CA ILE A 60 -12.43 15.52 18.08
C ILE A 60 -11.79 14.12 17.99
N TRP A 61 -12.44 13.11 18.56
CA TRP A 61 -11.98 11.72 18.50
C TRP A 61 -12.06 11.17 17.08
N PHE A 62 -13.10 11.49 16.33
CA PHE A 62 -13.21 11.11 14.91
C PHE A 62 -12.05 11.67 14.11
N ILE A 63 -11.70 12.94 14.26
CA ILE A 63 -10.57 13.55 13.53
C ILE A 63 -9.25 12.91 13.95
N LEU A 64 -8.98 12.82 15.26
CA LEU A 64 -7.70 12.33 15.78
C LEU A 64 -7.46 10.85 15.42
N VAL A 65 -8.45 9.99 15.65
CA VAL A 65 -8.32 8.54 15.40
C VAL A 65 -8.27 8.26 13.89
N THR A 66 -9.05 8.97 13.08
CA THR A 66 -9.01 8.84 11.61
C THR A 66 -7.66 9.27 11.06
N ALA A 67 -7.10 10.39 11.54
CA ALA A 67 -5.78 10.86 11.12
C ALA A 67 -4.67 9.86 11.51
N ALA A 68 -4.67 9.39 12.76
CA ALA A 68 -3.72 8.39 13.23
C ALA A 68 -3.85 7.07 12.45
N SER A 69 -5.08 6.60 12.22
CA SER A 69 -5.35 5.39 11.45
C SER A 69 -4.92 5.53 10.00
N THR A 70 -5.18 6.68 9.36
CA THR A 70 -4.74 6.99 7.99
C THR A 70 -3.22 6.88 7.87
N TRP A 71 -2.49 7.44 8.84
CA TRP A 71 -1.03 7.37 8.85
C TRP A 71 -0.52 5.93 9.00
N LEU A 72 -1.11 5.15 9.91
CA LEU A 72 -0.74 3.74 10.13
C LEU A 72 -1.10 2.84 8.93
N LEU A 73 -2.26 3.04 8.32
CA LEU A 73 -2.67 2.33 7.09
C LEU A 73 -1.76 2.67 5.91
N ALA A 74 -1.41 3.95 5.73
CA ALA A 74 -0.48 4.37 4.69
C ALA A 74 0.91 3.73 4.89
N LEU A 75 1.37 3.62 6.14
CA LEU A 75 2.60 2.88 6.47
C LEU A 75 2.46 1.39 6.12
N ALA A 76 1.33 0.77 6.48
CA ALA A 76 1.05 -0.64 6.19
C ALA A 76 1.02 -0.93 4.68
N TYR A 77 0.40 -0.06 3.88
CA TYR A 77 0.40 -0.20 2.42
C TYR A 77 1.81 -0.13 1.83
N ARG A 78 2.64 0.83 2.29
CA ARG A 78 4.02 0.97 1.83
C ARG A 78 4.84 -0.29 2.11
N ASN A 79 4.76 -0.80 3.34
CA ASN A 79 5.49 -1.99 3.74
C ASN A 79 5.00 -3.25 3.00
N THR A 80 3.69 -3.39 2.86
CA THR A 80 3.09 -4.55 2.16
C THR A 80 3.41 -4.53 0.67
N LYS A 81 3.37 -3.35 0.02
CA LYS A 81 3.82 -3.19 -1.37
C LYS A 81 5.28 -3.63 -1.54
N PHE A 82 6.16 -3.20 -0.64
CA PHE A 82 7.58 -3.58 -0.69
C PHE A 82 7.76 -5.11 -0.65
N GLN A 83 7.07 -5.80 0.27
CA GLN A 83 7.12 -7.26 0.35
C GLN A 83 6.53 -7.96 -0.89
N LEU A 84 5.44 -7.40 -1.43
CA LEU A 84 4.73 -8.00 -2.57
C LEU A 84 5.44 -7.76 -3.90
N LYS A 85 6.14 -6.63 -4.07
CA LYS A 85 6.76 -6.26 -5.36
C LYS A 85 7.69 -7.36 -5.88
N HIS A 86 8.58 -7.87 -5.04
CA HIS A 86 9.47 -8.97 -5.41
C HIS A 86 8.70 -10.25 -5.76
N ARG A 87 7.68 -10.63 -4.96
CA ARG A 87 6.89 -11.84 -5.19
C ARG A 87 6.06 -11.76 -6.48
N VAL A 88 5.49 -10.59 -6.77
CA VAL A 88 4.70 -10.33 -7.98
C VAL A 88 5.61 -10.29 -9.21
N ALA A 89 6.78 -9.65 -9.10
CA ALA A 89 7.78 -9.63 -10.18
C ALA A 89 8.14 -11.05 -10.62
N VAL A 90 8.53 -11.92 -9.68
CA VAL A 90 8.88 -13.33 -9.96
C VAL A 90 7.72 -14.11 -10.63
N ARG A 91 6.47 -13.89 -10.19
CA ARG A 91 5.31 -14.62 -10.76
C ARG A 91 4.82 -14.09 -12.10
N ARG A 92 5.02 -12.79 -12.38
CA ARG A 92 4.55 -12.15 -13.62
C ARG A 92 5.60 -12.05 -14.69
N GLU A 93 6.86 -12.27 -14.34
CA GLU A 93 7.98 -12.12 -15.25
C GLU A 93 7.81 -12.95 -16.54
N ASP A 94 7.50 -14.23 -16.41
CA ASP A 94 7.38 -15.15 -17.55
C ASP A 94 6.18 -14.83 -18.45
N ALA A 95 5.04 -14.45 -17.85
CA ALA A 95 3.83 -14.11 -18.59
C ALA A 95 4.00 -12.80 -19.38
N VAL A 96 4.57 -11.77 -18.74
CA VAL A 96 4.81 -10.47 -19.36
C VAL A 96 5.91 -10.58 -20.42
N ALA A 97 6.97 -11.38 -20.18
CA ALA A 97 8.00 -11.65 -21.17
C ALA A 97 7.39 -12.26 -22.43
N ARG A 98 6.57 -13.31 -22.30
CA ARG A 98 5.93 -13.97 -23.45
C ARG A 98 5.00 -13.03 -24.22
N GLU A 99 4.20 -12.22 -23.53
CA GLU A 99 3.28 -11.28 -24.17
C GLU A 99 4.04 -10.18 -24.93
N MET A 100 5.06 -9.59 -24.29
CA MET A 100 5.85 -8.53 -24.90
C MET A 100 6.72 -9.05 -26.04
N SER A 101 7.34 -10.23 -25.91
CA SER A 101 8.07 -10.87 -27.01
C SER A 101 7.16 -11.13 -28.22
N ARG A 102 5.88 -11.47 -28.02
CA ARG A 102 4.91 -11.62 -29.12
C ARG A 102 4.56 -10.29 -29.78
N LYS A 103 4.34 -9.23 -28.99
CA LYS A 103 4.05 -7.88 -29.51
C LYS A 103 5.24 -7.24 -30.22
N LEU A 104 6.45 -7.50 -29.75
CA LEU A 104 7.71 -7.00 -30.31
C LEU A 104 8.27 -7.88 -31.44
N ALA A 105 7.64 -9.04 -31.74
CA ALA A 105 8.07 -9.93 -32.81
C ALA A 105 7.82 -9.32 -34.20
N ASP A 106 6.72 -8.60 -34.39
CA ASP A 106 6.35 -7.97 -35.67
C ASP A 106 7.18 -6.73 -36.00
N ASP A 107 7.84 -6.13 -35.00
CA ASP A 107 8.63 -4.91 -35.17
C ASP A 107 10.05 -5.25 -35.65
N LYS A 108 10.21 -5.43 -36.97
CA LYS A 108 11.50 -5.74 -37.63
C LYS A 108 12.55 -4.63 -37.52
N LYS A 109 12.15 -3.41 -37.16
CA LYS A 109 13.02 -2.22 -37.09
C LYS A 109 13.70 -2.02 -35.73
N MET A 110 13.25 -2.70 -34.68
CA MET A 110 13.82 -2.53 -33.34
C MET A 110 15.04 -3.43 -33.09
N SER A 111 16.08 -2.85 -32.50
CA SER A 111 17.27 -3.57 -32.06
C SER A 111 16.93 -4.55 -30.92
N ARG A 112 17.65 -5.68 -30.84
CA ARG A 112 17.48 -6.68 -29.77
C ARG A 112 17.54 -6.04 -28.37
N LYS A 113 18.49 -5.11 -28.17
CA LYS A 113 18.65 -4.38 -26.91
C LYS A 113 17.43 -3.51 -26.56
N GLU A 114 16.85 -2.82 -27.54
CA GLU A 114 15.66 -1.99 -27.32
C GLU A 114 14.42 -2.83 -27.01
N LYS A 115 14.30 -4.03 -27.60
CA LYS A 115 13.23 -4.98 -27.27
C LYS A 115 13.32 -5.44 -25.81
N ASP A 116 14.52 -5.83 -25.38
CA ASP A 116 14.76 -6.29 -24.01
C ASP A 116 14.52 -5.16 -22.98
N GLU A 117 14.94 -3.93 -23.28
CA GLU A 117 14.71 -2.77 -22.42
C GLU A 117 13.20 -2.46 -22.26
N ARG A 118 12.41 -2.53 -23.35
CA ARG A 118 10.94 -2.35 -23.26
C ARG A 118 10.26 -3.46 -22.47
N ILE A 119 10.71 -4.70 -22.62
CA ILE A 119 10.20 -5.84 -21.84
C ILE A 119 10.48 -5.59 -20.35
N LEU A 120 11.71 -5.21 -19.99
CA LEU A 120 12.10 -4.88 -18.62
C LEU A 120 11.25 -3.73 -18.04
N TRP A 121 11.07 -2.67 -18.83
CA TRP A 121 10.26 -1.52 -18.42
C TRP A 121 8.81 -1.93 -18.15
N LYS A 122 8.23 -2.77 -19.03
CA LYS A 122 6.86 -3.22 -18.88
C LYS A 122 6.69 -4.19 -17.71
N LYS A 123 7.67 -5.08 -17.47
CA LYS A 123 7.71 -5.96 -16.30
C LYS A 123 7.68 -5.14 -15.00
N ASN A 124 8.52 -4.12 -14.89
CA ASN A 124 8.58 -3.27 -13.69
C ASN A 124 7.27 -2.47 -13.50
N GLU A 125 6.73 -1.89 -14.56
CA GLU A 125 5.46 -1.15 -14.51
C GLU A 125 4.29 -2.03 -14.04
N VAL A 126 4.14 -3.24 -14.61
CA VAL A 126 3.08 -4.19 -14.23
C VAL A 126 3.26 -4.66 -12.80
N ALA A 127 4.49 -4.99 -12.40
CA ALA A 127 4.79 -5.41 -11.03
C ALA A 127 4.48 -4.30 -10.02
N ASP A 128 4.85 -3.05 -10.31
CA ASP A 128 4.55 -1.91 -9.44
C ASP A 128 3.04 -1.65 -9.35
N TYR A 129 2.30 -1.73 -10.45
CA TYR A 129 0.85 -1.52 -10.45
C TYR A 129 0.11 -2.63 -9.69
N GLU A 130 0.39 -3.89 -9.99
CA GLU A 130 -0.25 -5.03 -9.32
C GLU A 130 0.10 -5.05 -7.82
N ALA A 131 1.36 -4.81 -7.45
CA ALA A 131 1.76 -4.76 -6.04
C ALA A 131 1.08 -3.61 -5.29
N THR A 132 0.91 -2.44 -5.93
CA THR A 132 0.20 -1.30 -5.35
C THR A 132 -1.25 -1.65 -5.09
N THR A 133 -1.96 -2.16 -6.10
CA THR A 133 -3.39 -2.52 -5.97
C THR A 133 -3.61 -3.62 -4.95
N TYR A 134 -2.80 -4.68 -4.98
CA TYR A 134 -2.91 -5.78 -4.02
C TYR A 134 -2.62 -5.31 -2.59
N SER A 135 -1.62 -4.45 -2.40
CA SER A 135 -1.31 -3.91 -1.07
C SER A 135 -2.47 -3.11 -0.48
N ILE A 136 -3.19 -2.33 -1.30
CA ILE A 136 -4.37 -1.56 -0.86
C ILE A 136 -5.49 -2.53 -0.50
N PHE A 137 -5.84 -3.44 -1.40
CA PHE A 137 -6.95 -4.38 -1.20
C PHE A 137 -6.74 -5.25 0.05
N TYR A 138 -5.57 -5.88 0.18
CA TYR A 138 -5.28 -6.80 1.29
C TYR A 138 -5.35 -6.10 2.65
N ASN A 139 -4.69 -4.95 2.79
CA ASN A 139 -4.72 -4.20 4.04
C ASN A 139 -6.11 -3.63 4.35
N ASN A 140 -6.88 -3.20 3.34
CA ASN A 140 -8.25 -2.72 3.53
C ASN A 140 -9.18 -3.81 4.04
N ALA A 141 -9.15 -4.97 3.40
CA ALA A 141 -9.99 -6.10 3.79
C ALA A 141 -9.70 -6.53 5.22
N LEU A 142 -8.41 -6.62 5.57
CA LEU A 142 -7.96 -7.03 6.89
C LEU A 142 -8.28 -5.96 7.95
N PHE A 143 -8.14 -4.67 7.62
CA PHE A 143 -8.55 -3.55 8.50
C PHE A 143 -10.03 -3.62 8.86
N LEU A 144 -10.90 -3.66 7.84
CA LEU A 144 -12.34 -3.67 8.04
C LEU A 144 -12.78 -4.93 8.79
N THR A 145 -12.17 -6.08 8.50
CA THR A 145 -12.44 -7.34 9.22
C THR A 145 -12.12 -7.20 10.70
N ILE A 146 -10.93 -6.67 11.05
CA ILE A 146 -10.55 -6.49 12.46
C ILE A 146 -11.45 -5.45 13.13
N VAL A 147 -11.77 -4.33 12.47
CA VAL A 147 -12.65 -3.30 13.03
C VAL A 147 -14.04 -3.88 13.32
N ILE A 148 -14.63 -4.63 12.38
CA ILE A 148 -15.96 -5.24 12.58
C ILE A 148 -15.90 -6.27 13.72
N LEU A 149 -14.92 -7.18 13.72
CA LEU A 149 -14.81 -8.20 14.75
C LEU A 149 -14.58 -7.59 16.14
N SER A 150 -13.65 -6.63 16.25
CA SER A 150 -13.35 -5.97 17.52
C SER A 150 -14.53 -5.13 18.02
N SER A 151 -15.18 -4.37 17.13
CA SER A 151 -16.27 -3.48 17.51
C SER A 151 -17.54 -4.24 17.94
N PHE A 152 -17.97 -5.25 17.16
CA PHE A 152 -19.23 -5.94 17.41
C PHE A 152 -19.14 -7.09 18.41
N TYR A 153 -17.99 -7.77 18.50
CA TYR A 153 -17.87 -8.99 19.32
C TYR A 153 -17.03 -8.78 20.57
N ILE A 154 -15.91 -8.06 20.48
CA ILE A 154 -14.97 -7.91 21.59
C ILE A 154 -15.37 -6.73 22.49
N LEU A 155 -15.68 -5.57 21.89
CA LEU A 155 -15.88 -4.30 22.59
C LEU A 155 -17.37 -3.94 22.76
N ARG A 156 -18.29 -4.89 22.55
CA ARG A 156 -19.75 -4.66 22.58
C ARG A 156 -20.29 -4.08 23.90
N THR A 157 -19.62 -4.32 25.02
CA THR A 157 -20.03 -3.85 26.35
C THR A 157 -19.39 -2.52 26.74
N PHE A 158 -18.44 -2.01 25.94
CA PHE A 158 -17.78 -0.74 26.22
C PHE A 158 -18.62 0.44 25.72
N THR A 159 -18.32 1.63 26.22
CA THR A 159 -18.94 2.85 25.70
C THR A 159 -18.59 3.02 24.21
N PRO A 160 -19.51 3.53 23.38
CA PRO A 160 -19.29 3.70 21.95
C PRO A 160 -17.99 4.46 21.62
N THR A 161 -17.64 5.47 22.43
CA THR A 161 -16.42 6.26 22.26
C THR A 161 -15.15 5.43 22.49
N VAL A 162 -15.10 4.64 23.57
CA VAL A 162 -13.96 3.76 23.85
C VAL A 162 -13.86 2.65 22.81
N ASN A 163 -15.01 2.08 22.41
CA ASN A 163 -15.07 1.08 21.35
C ASN A 163 -14.48 1.63 20.04
N TYR A 164 -14.88 2.83 19.61
CA TYR A 164 -14.35 3.48 18.41
C TYR A 164 -12.83 3.67 18.46
N ILE A 165 -12.32 4.26 19.55
CA ILE A 165 -10.88 4.55 19.68
C ILE A 165 -10.09 3.25 19.67
N VAL A 166 -10.47 2.29 20.50
CA VAL A 166 -9.71 1.04 20.67
C VAL A 166 -9.79 0.18 19.41
N SER A 167 -10.96 0.02 18.78
CA SER A 167 -11.11 -0.82 17.59
C SER A 167 -10.29 -0.30 16.41
N LEU A 168 -10.35 1.01 16.11
CA LEU A 168 -9.60 1.59 15.00
C LEU A 168 -8.10 1.63 15.28
N THR A 169 -7.68 2.05 16.47
CA THR A 169 -6.26 2.12 16.83
C THR A 169 -5.66 0.71 16.90
N ALA A 170 -6.37 -0.27 17.46
CA ALA A 170 -5.90 -1.66 17.48
C ALA A 170 -5.83 -2.26 16.07
N ALA A 171 -6.85 -2.05 15.23
CA ALA A 171 -6.85 -2.58 13.87
C ALA A 171 -5.72 -1.97 13.01
N SER A 172 -5.58 -0.65 13.03
CA SER A 172 -4.54 0.05 12.27
C SER A 172 -3.13 -0.22 12.82
N GLY A 173 -2.97 -0.28 14.14
CA GLY A 173 -1.70 -0.62 14.79
C GLY A 173 -1.28 -2.06 14.53
N LEU A 174 -2.20 -3.02 14.64
CA LEU A 174 -1.94 -4.42 14.34
C LEU A 174 -1.56 -4.61 12.86
N LEU A 175 -2.24 -3.93 11.93
CA LEU A 175 -1.84 -3.94 10.53
C LEU A 175 -0.46 -3.36 10.28
N ALA A 176 -0.14 -2.23 10.90
CA ALA A 176 1.18 -1.64 10.79
C ALA A 176 2.26 -2.62 11.27
N LEU A 177 2.04 -3.31 12.40
CA LEU A 177 2.93 -4.34 12.92
C LEU A 177 3.02 -5.58 12.03
N LEU A 178 1.89 -6.07 11.51
CA LEU A 178 1.89 -7.22 10.59
C LEU A 178 2.61 -6.88 9.28
N SER A 179 2.50 -5.63 8.82
CA SER A 179 3.16 -5.17 7.59
C SER A 179 4.69 -5.09 7.73
N THR A 180 5.21 -4.89 8.94
CA THR A 180 6.65 -4.86 9.19
C THR A 180 7.25 -6.25 9.37
N GLY A 181 6.42 -7.28 9.64
CA GLY A 181 6.84 -8.66 9.77
C GLY A 181 7.30 -9.26 8.44
N THR A 182 8.58 -9.63 8.35
CA THR A 182 9.15 -10.40 7.24
C THR A 182 8.80 -11.89 7.38
N LYS A 183 8.15 -12.47 6.38
CA LYS A 183 8.07 -13.93 6.17
C LYS A 183 8.99 -14.35 5.04
#